data_AF-A0A8T2NKE7-F1
#
_entry.id   AF-A0A8T2NKE7-F1
#
_cell.length_a   1.000
_cell.length_b   1.000
_cell.length_c   1.000
_cell.angle_alpha   90.00
_cell.angle_beta   90.00
_cell.angle_gamma   90.00
#
_symmetry.space_group_name_H-M   'P 1'
#
loop_
_entity.id
_entity.type
_entity.pdbx_description
1 polymer ?
#
loop_
_entity_poly.entity_id
_entity_poly.type
_entity_poly.pdbx_seq_one_letter_code
_entity_poly.pdbx_strand_id
1 'polypeptide(L)'
;MGLFDTLASWLGIKRNEVNVLCIGLDNSGKSTMINQLKPSSAQSQDIAPTIGFSVERFSTTSLSFTVFDMSGQGRYRSLWEHYYRDAQAIIFVIDSVDKMRIVVAKEELDALIIHPGS
;
A
#
# COMPACT_ATOMS: atom_id res chain seq x y z
N MET A 1 -11.25 -9.92 15.32
CA MET A 1 -11.01 -10.15 13.87
C MET A 1 -10.64 -8.82 13.27
N GLY A 2 -9.45 -8.71 12.70
CA GLY A 2 -8.95 -7.45 12.12
C GLY A 2 -9.47 -7.24 10.69
N LEU A 3 -9.40 -6.00 10.20
CA LEU A 3 -9.82 -5.61 8.84
C LEU A 3 -9.22 -6.51 7.75
N PHE A 4 -7.96 -6.93 7.89
CA PHE A 4 -7.25 -7.75 6.91
C PHE A 4 -7.53 -9.23 7.00
N ASP A 5 -7.94 -9.77 8.17
CA ASP A 5 -8.44 -11.15 8.24
C ASP A 5 -9.76 -11.25 7.44
N THR A 6 -10.61 -10.23 7.54
CA THR A 6 -11.84 -10.11 6.74
C THR A 6 -11.52 -9.93 5.27
N LEU A 7 -10.57 -9.06 4.92
CA LEU A 7 -10.14 -8.83 3.53
C LEU A 7 -9.54 -10.09 2.91
N ALA A 8 -8.70 -10.80 3.66
CA ALA A 8 -8.07 -12.05 3.23
C ALA A 8 -9.06 -13.18 2.99
N SER A 9 -10.04 -13.31 3.90
CA SER A 9 -11.16 -14.23 3.74
C SER A 9 -11.96 -13.89 2.47
N TRP A 10 -12.23 -12.60 2.24
CA TRP A 10 -12.96 -12.12 1.06
C TRP A 10 -12.19 -12.34 -0.25
N LEU A 11 -10.86 -12.19 -0.23
CA LEU A 11 -9.96 -12.44 -1.36
C LEU A 11 -9.67 -13.94 -1.59
N GLY A 12 -10.24 -14.84 -0.78
CA GLY A 12 -10.07 -16.29 -0.95
C GLY A 12 -8.62 -16.77 -0.81
N ILE A 13 -7.80 -16.04 -0.04
CA ILE A 13 -6.36 -16.28 0.05
C ILE A 13 -6.11 -17.57 0.84
N LYS A 14 -5.66 -18.62 0.13
CA LYS A 14 -5.25 -19.91 0.72
C LYS A 14 -3.77 -19.95 1.15
N ARG A 15 -3.00 -18.92 0.81
CA ARG A 15 -1.56 -18.83 1.10
C ARG A 15 -1.32 -18.07 2.40
N ASN A 16 -0.37 -18.53 3.19
CA ASN A 16 0.01 -17.87 4.45
C ASN A 16 0.81 -16.57 4.24
N GLU A 17 1.24 -16.27 3.01
CA GLU A 17 2.02 -15.08 2.66
C GLU A 17 1.43 -14.31 1.48
N VAL A 18 1.35 -12.98 1.64
CA VAL A 18 0.79 -12.05 0.66
C VAL A 18 1.73 -10.87 0.45
N ASN A 19 2.17 -10.68 -0.80
CA ASN A 19 2.87 -9.50 -1.28
C ASN A 19 1.85 -8.44 -1.67
N VAL A 20 1.92 -7.28 -1.03
CA VAL A 20 1.01 -6.16 -1.25
C VAL A 20 1.82 -4.95 -1.71
N LEU A 21 1.36 -4.27 -2.75
CA LEU A 21 1.90 -2.99 -3.15
C LEU A 21 1.02 -1.87 -2.60
N CYS A 22 1.58 -0.99 -1.78
CA CYS A 22 0.86 0.18 -1.25
C CYS A 22 1.32 1.44 -1.99
N ILE A 23 0.40 2.05 -2.74
CA ILE A 23 0.67 3.21 -3.62
C ILE A 23 -0.42 4.28 -3.47
N GLY A 24 -0.18 5.44 -4.08
CA GLY A 24 -0.99 6.65 -3.94
C GLY A 24 -0.13 7.89 -3.72
N LEU A 25 -0.73 9.07 -3.79
CA LEU A 25 0.00 10.35 -3.75
C LEU A 25 0.79 10.54 -2.45
N ASP A 26 1.82 11.40 -2.49
CA ASP A 26 2.52 11.82 -1.28
C ASP A 26 1.53 12.44 -0.26
N ASN A 27 1.83 12.24 1.02
CA ASN A 27 0.97 12.65 2.14
C ASN A 27 -0.42 11.98 2.19
N SER A 28 -0.71 10.96 1.36
CA SER A 28 -2.02 10.28 1.42
C SER A 28 -2.24 9.40 2.66
N GLY A 29 -1.21 9.16 3.47
CA GLY A 29 -1.30 8.37 4.70
C GLY A 29 -0.90 6.90 4.57
N LYS A 30 -0.26 6.48 3.45
CA LYS A 30 0.20 5.09 3.22
C LYS A 30 1.00 4.50 4.38
N SER A 31 2.12 5.11 4.73
CA SER A 31 3.02 4.61 5.78
C SER A 31 2.34 4.62 7.15
N THR A 32 1.48 5.61 7.42
CA THR A 32 0.67 5.69 8.63
C THR A 32 -0.32 4.54 8.73
N MET A 33 -1.07 4.28 7.66
CA MET A 33 -1.99 3.16 7.59
C MET A 33 -1.26 1.84 7.78
N ILE A 34 -0.16 1.59 7.06
CA ILE A 34 0.65 0.38 7.22
C ILE A 34 1.16 0.23 8.65
N ASN A 35 1.67 1.30 9.26
CA ASN A 35 2.12 1.29 10.65
C ASN A 35 1.01 0.89 11.62
N GLN A 36 -0.20 1.41 11.45
CA GLN A 36 -1.36 1.05 12.28
C GLN A 36 -1.80 -0.41 12.13
N LEU A 37 -1.45 -1.07 11.01
CA LEU A 37 -1.77 -2.48 10.77
C LEU A 37 -0.77 -3.45 11.41
N LYS A 38 0.42 -2.96 11.77
CA LYS A 38 1.42 -3.77 12.48
C LYS A 38 0.94 -4.06 13.92
N PRO A 39 1.36 -5.18 14.52
CA PRO A 39 1.20 -5.41 15.95
C PRO A 39 1.70 -4.20 16.75
N SER A 40 1.03 -3.86 17.87
CA SER A 40 1.35 -2.66 18.65
C SER A 40 2.82 -2.57 19.09
N SER A 41 3.48 -3.72 19.29
CA SER A 41 4.91 -3.79 19.63
C SER A 41 5.86 -3.41 18.50
N ALA A 42 5.38 -3.36 17.25
CA ALA A 42 6.16 -3.05 16.05
C ALA A 42 5.76 -1.70 15.40
N GLN A 43 4.87 -0.93 16.04
CA GLN A 43 4.47 0.38 15.55
C GLN A 43 5.53 1.45 15.88
N SER A 44 5.84 2.31 14.91
CA SER A 44 6.65 3.51 15.12
C SER A 44 5.77 4.68 15.57
N GLN A 45 6.32 5.55 16.42
CA GLN A 45 5.69 6.84 16.79
C GLN A 45 5.98 7.91 15.74
N ASP A 46 7.15 7.84 15.10
CA ASP A 46 7.57 8.81 14.09
C ASP A 46 7.50 8.18 12.70
N ILE A 47 6.75 8.82 11.81
CA ILE A 47 6.57 8.40 10.42
C ILE A 47 6.98 9.58 9.53
N ALA A 48 8.11 9.43 8.85
CA ALA A 48 8.63 10.42 7.91
C ALA A 48 8.17 10.11 6.47
N PRO A 49 8.19 11.10 5.55
CA PRO A 49 7.92 10.85 4.14
C PRO A 49 8.89 9.81 3.53
N THR A 50 8.34 8.76 2.91
CA THR A 50 9.12 7.69 2.28
C THR A 50 9.91 8.21 1.07
N ILE A 51 11.18 7.81 0.98
CA ILE A 51 12.08 8.08 -0.16
C ILE A 51 12.27 6.78 -0.95
N GLY A 52 11.91 6.78 -2.24
CA GLY A 52 11.92 5.55 -3.04
C GLY A 52 10.81 4.59 -2.58
N PHE A 53 11.14 3.65 -1.69
CA PHE A 53 10.22 2.68 -1.11
C PHE A 53 10.73 2.14 0.24
N SER A 54 9.83 1.57 1.05
CA SER A 54 10.14 0.71 2.20
C SER A 54 9.53 -0.68 2.01
N VAL A 55 10.09 -1.70 2.67
CA VAL A 55 9.51 -3.04 2.72
C VAL A 55 9.12 -3.37 4.14
N GLU A 56 7.82 -3.41 4.40
CA GLU A 56 7.25 -3.68 5.71
C GLU A 56 6.76 -5.12 5.79
N ARG A 57 7.24 -5.87 6.79
CA ARG A 57 6.81 -7.24 7.03
C ARG A 57 6.14 -7.36 8.38
N PHE A 58 4.93 -7.90 8.40
CA PHE A 58 4.18 -8.14 9.63
C PHE A 58 3.18 -9.27 9.43
N SER A 59 2.79 -9.91 10.53
CA SER A 59 1.80 -10.99 10.49
C SER A 59 0.57 -10.62 11.31
N THR A 60 -0.60 -10.97 10.80
CA THR A 60 -1.83 -11.11 11.59
C THR A 60 -1.93 -12.55 12.11
N THR A 61 -3.03 -12.89 12.79
CA THR A 61 -3.28 -14.25 13.28
C THR A 61 -3.33 -15.28 12.15
N SER A 62 -3.70 -14.88 10.94
CA SER A 62 -3.97 -15.78 9.82
C SER A 62 -3.04 -15.61 8.62
N LEU A 63 -2.33 -14.49 8.50
CA LEU A 63 -1.51 -14.16 7.33
C LEU A 63 -0.24 -13.42 7.68
N SER A 64 0.79 -13.63 6.88
CA SER A 64 2.01 -12.83 6.82
C SER A 64 1.98 -11.92 5.60
N PHE A 65 2.20 -10.64 5.83
CA PHE A 65 2.22 -9.61 4.79
C PHE A 65 3.65 -9.17 4.51
N THR A 66 4.00 -9.05 3.23
CA THR A 66 5.12 -8.24 2.76
C THR A 66 4.55 -7.07 1.98
N VAL A 67 4.57 -5.88 2.58
CA VAL A 67 4.04 -4.65 1.98
C VAL A 67 5.18 -3.81 1.43
N PHE A 68 5.15 -3.54 0.13
CA PHE A 68 6.01 -2.54 -0.51
C PHE A 68 5.34 -1.17 -0.39
N ASP A 69 5.80 -0.36 0.57
CA ASP A 69 5.33 1.01 0.78
C ASP A 69 6.07 1.96 -0.17
N MET A 70 5.41 2.38 -1.23
CA MET A 70 6.04 3.19 -2.27
C MET A 70 5.94 4.68 -1.96
N SER A 71 6.98 5.44 -2.31
CA SER A 71 6.89 6.90 -2.23
C SER A 71 5.84 7.44 -3.20
N GLY A 72 5.03 8.38 -2.73
CA GLY A 72 4.04 9.07 -3.54
C GLY A 72 4.52 10.36 -4.21
N GLN A 73 5.78 10.77 -3.94
CA GLN A 73 6.34 12.00 -4.51
C GLN A 73 6.50 11.82 -6.02
N GLY A 74 6.15 12.85 -6.80
CA GLY A 74 6.13 12.79 -8.27
C GLY A 74 7.38 12.15 -8.90
N ARG A 75 8.58 12.52 -8.43
CA ARG A 75 9.87 11.98 -8.92
C ARG A 75 10.08 10.47 -8.72
N TYR A 76 9.29 9.82 -7.86
CA TYR A 76 9.41 8.39 -7.54
C TYR A 76 8.24 7.55 -8.04
N ARG A 77 7.19 8.14 -8.62
CA ARG A 77 5.98 7.38 -9.04
C ARG A 77 6.26 6.38 -10.16
N SER A 78 7.24 6.66 -11.02
CA SER A 78 7.70 5.70 -12.03
C SER A 78 8.28 4.42 -11.45
N LEU A 79 8.64 4.39 -10.15
CA LEU A 79 9.11 3.16 -9.51
C LEU A 79 7.96 2.17 -9.24
N TRP A 80 6.70 2.63 -9.22
CA TRP A 80 5.56 1.77 -8.89
C TRP A 80 5.44 0.59 -9.86
N GLU A 81 5.61 0.84 -11.16
CA GLU A 81 5.41 -0.15 -12.21
C GLU A 81 6.38 -1.34 -12.14
N HIS A 82 7.55 -1.14 -11.53
CA HIS A 82 8.54 -2.19 -11.33
C HIS A 82 8.05 -3.30 -10.38
N TYR A 83 7.06 -3.00 -9.52
CA TYR A 83 6.57 -3.93 -8.49
C TYR A 83 5.19 -4.49 -8.77
N TYR A 84 4.54 -4.09 -9.88
CA TYR A 84 3.18 -4.54 -10.19
C TYR A 84 3.08 -6.06 -10.35
N ARG A 85 4.00 -6.68 -11.10
CA ARG A 85 3.95 -8.12 -11.39
C ARG A 85 4.11 -9.01 -10.17
N ASP A 86 4.85 -8.53 -9.17
CA ASP A 86 5.16 -9.31 -7.96
C ASP A 86 4.09 -9.12 -6.86
N ALA A 87 3.16 -8.17 -7.05
CA ALA A 87 2.08 -7.87 -6.13
C ALA A 87 0.90 -8.84 -6.33
N GLN A 88 0.42 -9.42 -5.23
CA GLN A 88 -0.82 -10.21 -5.22
C GLN A 88 -2.05 -9.33 -4.96
N ALA A 89 -1.84 -8.16 -4.36
CA ALA A 89 -2.86 -7.14 -4.14
C ALA A 89 -2.23 -5.75 -4.17
N ILE A 90 -3.04 -4.76 -4.54
CA ILE A 90 -2.67 -3.35 -4.49
C ILE A 90 -3.58 -2.62 -3.51
N ILE A 91 -3.00 -1.81 -2.64
CA ILE A 91 -3.73 -0.85 -1.83
C ILE A 91 -3.42 0.55 -2.36
N PHE A 92 -4.44 1.21 -2.91
CA PHE A 92 -4.34 2.59 -3.38
C PHE A 92 -4.93 3.54 -2.33
N VAL A 93 -4.10 4.38 -1.72
CA VAL A 93 -4.49 5.25 -0.60
C VAL A 93 -4.73 6.68 -1.07
N ILE A 94 -5.92 7.19 -0.76
CA ILE A 94 -6.39 8.53 -1.12
C ILE A 94 -6.66 9.34 0.15
N ASP A 95 -6.12 10.55 0.22
CA ASP A 95 -6.52 11.53 1.23
C ASP A 95 -7.88 12.13 0.83
N SER A 96 -8.93 11.77 1.56
CA SER A 96 -10.30 12.24 1.30
C SER A 96 -10.51 13.73 1.57
N VAL A 97 -9.61 14.39 2.31
CA VAL A 97 -9.67 15.82 2.61
C VAL A 97 -8.98 16.65 1.52
N ASP A 98 -8.01 16.07 0.81
CA ASP A 98 -7.27 16.74 -0.25
C ASP A 98 -8.04 16.77 -1.59
N LYS A 99 -9.10 17.57 -1.61
CA LYS A 99 -9.97 17.74 -2.77
C LYS A 99 -9.24 18.29 -4.00
N MET A 100 -8.15 19.03 -3.80
CA MET A 100 -7.39 19.63 -4.90
C MET A 100 -6.64 18.57 -5.71
N ARG A 101 -6.12 17.54 -5.03
CA ARG A 101 -5.33 16.48 -5.67
C ARG A 101 -6.13 15.23 -6.02
N ILE A 102 -7.45 15.21 -5.81
CA ILE A 102 -8.29 14.06 -6.18
C ILE A 102 -8.22 13.72 -7.68
N VAL A 103 -8.11 14.74 -8.54
CA VAL A 103 -7.97 14.56 -9.98
C VAL A 103 -6.64 13.87 -10.31
N VAL A 104 -5.56 14.28 -9.66
CA VAL A 104 -4.24 13.64 -9.80
C VAL A 104 -4.29 12.20 -9.30
N ALA A 105 -4.94 11.94 -8.16
CA ALA A 105 -5.10 10.58 -7.65
C ALA A 105 -5.91 9.69 -8.62
N LYS A 106 -6.95 10.24 -9.25
CA LYS A 106 -7.71 9.56 -10.30
C LYS A 106 -6.82 9.23 -11.50
N GLU A 107 -6.05 10.19 -12.00
CA GLU A 107 -5.16 9.98 -13.15
C GLU A 107 -4.11 8.89 -12.87
N GLU A 108 -3.52 8.88 -11.67
CA GLU A 108 -2.58 7.85 -11.25
C GLU A 108 -3.24 6.47 -11.09
N LEU A 109 -4.48 6.41 -10.60
CA LEU A 109 -5.25 5.17 -10.52
C LEU A 109 -5.65 4.64 -11.90
N ASP A 110 -6.07 5.53 -12.81
CA ASP A 110 -6.38 5.17 -14.19
C ASP A 110 -5.13 4.64 -14.90
N ALA A 111 -3.99 5.32 -14.75
CA ALA A 111 -2.69 4.90 -15.29
C ALA A 111 -2.26 3.54 -14.75
N LEU A 112 -2.48 3.28 -13.45
CA LEU A 112 -2.26 1.98 -12.85
C LEU A 112 -3.12 0.92 -13.53
N ILE A 113 -4.45 1.09 -13.60
CA ILE A 113 -5.40 0.06 -14.07
C ILE A 113 -5.19 -0.32 -15.54
N ILE A 114 -4.79 0.63 -16.38
CA ILE A 114 -4.55 0.36 -17.80
C ILE A 114 -3.17 -0.25 -18.06
N HIS A 115 -2.28 -0.28 -17.07
CA HIS A 115 -0.92 -0.73 -17.26
C HIS A 115 -0.88 -2.26 -17.48
N PRO A 116 -0.24 -2.78 -18.55
CA PRO A 116 -0.27 -4.21 -18.86
C PRO A 116 0.30 -5.15 -17.79
N GLY A 117 1.08 -4.60 -16.86
CA GLY A 117 1.70 -5.33 -15.75
C GLY A 117 1.00 -5.23 -14.40
N SER A 118 -0.06 -4.41 -14.27
CA SER A 118 -0.85 -4.23 -13.04
C SER A 118 -1.92 -5.29 -12.86
#